data_AF-A0A957MWS0-F1
#
_entry.id   AF-A0A957MWS0-F1
#
_cell.length_a   1.000
_cell.length_b   1.000
_cell.length_c   1.000
_cell.angle_alpha   90.00
_cell.angle_beta   90.00
_cell.angle_gamma   90.00
#
_symmetry.space_group_name_H-M   'P 1'
#
loop_
_entity.id
_entity.type
_entity.pdbx_description
1 polymer ?
#
loop_
_entity_poly.entity_id
_entity_poly.type
_entity_poly.pdbx_seq_one_letter_code
_entity_poly.pdbx_strand_id
1 'polypeptide(L)' 'MTRQSRYLAFLVRFQRGEGERHWRASLQDVRTQTTMQFATEIELIRHMLTAMADAAAQETEEADRSDPEVP' A
#
# COMPACT_ATOMS: atom_id res chain seq x y z
N MET A 1 6.45 19.53 17.27
CA MET A 1 6.89 18.95 15.98
C MET A 1 5.69 18.23 15.37
N THR A 2 5.16 18.73 14.25
CA THR A 2 3.98 18.15 13.60
C THR A 2 4.30 16.78 13.02
N ARG A 3 3.63 15.72 13.52
CA ARG A 3 3.55 14.39 12.90
C ARG A 3 3.15 14.59 11.43
N GLN A 4 4.11 14.57 10.51
CA GLN A 4 3.79 14.50 9.09
C GLN A 4 3.23 13.11 8.83
N SER A 5 1.91 12.98 8.75
CA SER A 5 1.26 11.76 8.26
C SER A 5 1.94 11.36 6.95
N ARG A 6 2.55 10.17 6.94
CA ARG A 6 3.17 9.60 5.74
C ARG A 6 2.06 9.34 4.72
N TYR A 7 1.85 10.29 3.82
CA TYR A 7 0.85 10.16 2.76
C TYR A 7 1.34 9.11 1.76
N LEU A 8 0.56 8.04 1.61
CA LEU A 8 0.77 7.00 0.62
C LEU A 8 0.05 7.41 -0.67
N ALA A 9 0.82 7.71 -1.73
CA ALA A 9 0.28 8.09 -3.03
C ALA A 9 0.69 7.04 -4.08
N PHE A 10 -0.30 6.34 -4.61
CA PHE A 10 -0.09 5.32 -5.63
C PHE A 10 -0.94 5.61 -6.87
N LEU A 11 -0.39 5.34 -8.05
CA LEU A 11 -1.14 5.28 -9.30
C LEU A 11 -1.45 3.82 -9.62
N VAL A 12 -2.73 3.53 -9.86
CA VAL A 12 -3.19 2.21 -10.28
C VAL A 12 -3.60 2.27 -11.74
N ARG A 13 -3.08 1.37 -12.56
CA ARG A 13 -3.53 1.18 -13.95
C ARG A 13 -4.10 -0.22 -14.11
N PHE A 14 -5.27 -0.29 -14.71
CA PHE A 14 -5.91 -1.55 -15.10
C PHE A 14 -5.89 -1.68 -16.63
N GLN A 15 -5.60 -2.89 -17.10
CA GLN A 15 -5.65 -3.25 -18.51
C GLN A 15 -6.30 -4.62 -18.65
N ARG A 16 -7.21 -4.75 -19.61
CA ARG A 16 -7.81 -6.03 -19.98
C ARG A 16 -7.91 -6.12 -21.49
N GLY A 17 -7.30 -7.16 -22.05
CA GLY A 17 -7.42 -7.48 -23.46
C GLY A 17 -8.81 -8.04 -23.81
N GLU A 18 -9.14 -8.04 -25.10
CA GLU A 18 -10.34 -8.72 -25.59
C GLU A 18 -10.24 -10.23 -25.30
N GLY A 19 -11.28 -10.82 -24.72
CA GLY A 19 -11.30 -12.23 -24.33
C GLY A 19 -10.54 -12.58 -23.04
N GLU A 20 -9.83 -11.65 -22.41
CA GLU A 20 -9.19 -11.89 -21.10
C GLU A 20 -10.23 -11.94 -19.98
N ARG A 21 -10.18 -12.99 -19.16
CA ARG A 21 -11.08 -13.16 -18.00
C ARG A 21 -10.77 -12.17 -16.86
N HIS A 22 -9.51 -11.81 -16.71
CA HIS A 22 -8.99 -11.01 -15.60
C HIS A 22 -8.41 -9.69 -16.10
N TRP A 23 -8.39 -8.69 -15.22
CA TRP A 23 -7.68 -7.44 -15.43
C TRP A 23 -6.25 -7.60 -14.94
N ARG A 24 -5.28 -7.30 -15.81
CA ARG A 24 -3.92 -7.04 -15.38
C ARG A 24 -3.87 -5.67 -14.74
N ALA A 25 -3.01 -5.52 -13.72
CA ALA A 25 -2.87 -4.26 -13.04
C ALA A 25 -1.41 -3.88 -12.83
N SER A 26 -1.13 -2.60 -12.79
CA SER A 26 0.13 -2.08 -12.26
C SER A 26 -0.12 -1.07 -11.15
N LEU A 27 0.73 -1.12 -10.13
CA LEU A 27 0.74 -0.21 -9.00
C LEU A 27 2.07 0.55 -9.02
N GLN A 28 2.00 1.86 -9.16
CA GLN A 28 3.18 2.72 -9.13
C GLN A 28 3.18 3.57 -7.86
N ASP A 29 4.25 3.47 -7.08
CA ASP A 29 4.54 4.42 -6.02
C ASP A 29 5.01 5.74 -6.63
N VAL A 30 4.26 6.81 -6.41
CA VAL A 30 4.56 8.13 -6.99
C VAL A 30 5.86 8.72 -6.43
N ARG A 31 6.24 8.35 -5.20
CA ARG A 31 7.43 8.90 -4.53
C ARG A 31 8.70 8.23 -4.99
N THR A 32 8.68 6.89 -5.08
CA THR A 32 9.86 6.11 -5.47
C THR A 32 9.91 5.83 -6.98
N GLN A 33 8.83 6.13 -7.71
CA GLN A 33 8.61 5.75 -9.11
C GLN A 33 8.66 4.24 -9.37
N THR A 34 8.69 3.42 -8.31
CA THR A 34 8.70 1.97 -8.40
C THR A 34 7.36 1.49 -8.92
N THR A 35 7.39 0.58 -9.89
CA THR A 35 6.19 -0.01 -10.48
C THR A 35 6.16 -1.51 -10.24
N MET A 36 5.06 -1.99 -9.69
CA MET A 36 4.77 -3.42 -9.52
C MET A 36 3.70 -3.83 -10.52
N GLN A 37 3.80 -5.05 -11.05
CA GLN A 37 2.84 -5.62 -11.99
C GLN A 37 2.15 -6.83 -11.37
N PHE A 38 0.86 -6.97 -11.67
CA PHE A 38 -0.01 -8.03 -11.19
C PHE A 38 -0.73 -8.68 -12.37
N ALA A 39 -0.77 -10.01 -12.39
CA ALA A 39 -1.40 -10.77 -13.46
C ALA A 39 -2.93 -10.73 -13.37
N THR A 40 -3.46 -10.49 -12.17
CA THR A 40 -4.91 -10.39 -11.90
C THR A 40 -5.24 -9.27 -10.92
N GLU A 41 -6.47 -8.79 -10.96
CA GLU A 41 -7.01 -7.81 -10.00
C GLU A 41 -6.98 -8.34 -8.56
N ILE A 42 -7.12 -9.65 -8.37
CA ILE A 42 -7.13 -10.30 -7.05
C ILE A 42 -5.74 -10.21 -6.40
N GLU A 43 -4.68 -10.42 -7.18
CA GLU A 43 -3.30 -10.30 -6.68
C GLU A 43 -2.99 -8.87 -6.21
N LEU A 44 -3.41 -7.86 -6.99
CA LEU A 44 -3.29 -6.45 -6.59
C LEU A 44 -4.00 -6.19 -5.26
N ILE A 45 -5.27 -6.59 -5.13
CA ILE A 45 -6.07 -6.33 -3.94
C ILE A 45 -5.44 -6.97 -2.70
N ARG A 46 -4.96 -8.22 -2.82
CA ARG A 46 -4.25 -8.89 -1.72
C ARG A 46 -3.00 -8.13 -1.31
N HIS A 47 -2.19 -7.70 -2.27
CA HIS A 47 -1.00 -6.92 -1.99
C HIS A 47 -1.32 -5.60 -1.27
N MET A 48 -2.35 -4.87 -1.72
CA MET A 48 -2.77 -3.62 -1.08
C MET A 48 -3.29 -3.84 0.34
N LEU A 49 -4.08 -4.90 0.57
CA LEU A 49 -4.58 -5.24 1.91
C LEU A 49 -3.43 -5.57 2.87
N THR A 50 -2.44 -6.34 2.43
CA THR A 50 -1.24 -6.63 3.22
C THR A 50 -0.47 -5.36 3.53
N ALA A 51 -0.21 -4.51 2.53
CA ALA A 51 0.52 -3.25 2.74
C ALA A 51 -0.20 -2.30 3.71
N MET A 52 -1.54 -2.24 3.67
CA MET A 52 -2.32 -1.45 4.63
C MET A 52 -2.31 -2.05 6.03
N ALA A 53 -2.38 -3.38 6.15
CA ALA A 53 -2.30 -4.05 7.45
C ALA A 53 -0.92 -3.83 8.11
N ASP A 54 0.16 -3.94 7.33
CA ASP A 54 1.52 -3.69 7.78
C ASP A 54 1.70 -2.22 8.23
N ALA A 55 1.15 -1.27 7.45
CA ALA A 55 1.20 0.15 7.80
C ALA A 55 0.42 0.44 9.10
N ALA A 56 -0.77 -0.13 9.27
CA ALA A 56 -1.57 0.03 10.49
C ALA A 56 -0.89 -0.59 11.73
N ALA A 57 -0.21 -1.73 11.57
CA ALA A 57 0.56 -2.35 12.65
C ALA A 57 1.74 -1.47 13.07
N GLN A 58 2.47 -0.88 12.11
CA GLN A 58 3.57 0.04 12.38
C GLN A 58 3.11 1.30 13.12
N GLU A 59 1.97 1.89 12.74
CA GLU A 59 1.40 3.04 13.46
C GLU A 59 1.04 2.70 14.91
N THR A 60 0.58 1.47 15.16
CA THR A 60 0.22 0.99 16.51
C THR A 60 1.47 0.79 17.37
N GLU A 61 2.53 0.17 16.84
CA GLU A 61 3.80 0.01 17.56
C GLU A 61 4.52 1.34 17.82
N GLU A 62 4.46 2.29 16.87
CA GLU A 62 5.02 3.63 17.05
C GLU A 62 4.24 4.44 18.10
N ALA A 63 2.92 4.22 18.25
CA ALA A 63 2.13 4.83 19.32
C ALA A 63 2.52 4.28 20.69
N ASP A 64 2.65 2.96 20.83
CA ASP A 64 3.01 2.28 22.09
C ASP A 64 4.44 2.65 22.57
N ARG A 65 5.40 2.74 21.63
CA ARG A 65 6.78 3.16 21.94
C ARG A 65 6.91 4.65 22.28
N SER A 66 5.91 5.47 21.95
CA SER A 66 5.92 6.92 22.22
C SER A 66 5.32 7.28 23.58
N ASP A 67 4.76 6.32 24.31
CA ASP A 67 4.36 6.49 25.72
C ASP A 67 5.54 6.08 26.61
N PRO A 68 6.31 7.04 27.17
CA PRO A 68 7.23 6.68 28.23
C PRO A 68 6.39 6.29 29.44
N GLU A 69 6.61 5.09 29.99
CA GLU A 69 6.25 4.79 31.38
C GLU A 69 6.78 5.94 32.24
N VAL A 70 5.86 6.81 32.69
CA VAL A 70 6.15 7.81 33.69
C VAL A 70 6.24 7.04 35.02
N PRO A 71 7.38 7.08 35.73
CA PRO A 71 7.54 6.42 37.02
C PRO A 71 6.63 6.99 38.11
#